data_AF-A0A2V3U6E9-F1
#
_entry.id   AF-A0A2V3U6E9-F1
#
_cell.length_a   1.000
_cell.length_b   1.000
_cell.length_c   1.000
_cell.angle_alpha   90.00
_cell.angle_beta   90.00
_cell.angle_gamma   90.00
#
_symmetry.space_group_name_H-M   'P 1'
#
loop_
_entity.id
_entity.type
_entity.pdbx_description
1 polymer ?
#
loop_
_entity_poly.entity_id
_entity_poly.type
_entity_poly.pdbx_seq_one_letter_code
_entity_poly.pdbx_strand_id
1 'polypeptide(L)'
;MSQPGSARVSARQYRPESKLEDLATSLRRLANHRGLVRSEIASPMLLRLLPPVRRAEQKSYEADLRQRLADAKLDGPRIAYLMADAEREIAVAHTRLSG
;
A
#
# COMPACT_ATOMS: atom_id res chain seq x y z
N MET A 1 0.84 0.12 -46.74
CA MET A 1 -0.23 1.07 -46.42
C MET A 1 -1.12 0.46 -45.35
N SER A 2 -1.18 1.13 -44.20
CA SER A 2 -2.24 1.18 -43.19
C SER A 2 -3.01 -0.09 -42.76
N GLN A 3 -2.74 -0.54 -41.54
CA GLN A 3 -3.80 -0.93 -40.60
C GLN A 3 -3.75 0.00 -39.38
N PRO A 4 -4.78 0.85 -39.18
CA PRO A 4 -5.02 1.51 -37.92
C PRO A 4 -6.03 0.68 -37.11
N GLY A 5 -5.81 0.46 -35.82
CA GLY A 5 -6.88 -0.08 -34.99
C GLY A 5 -6.46 -0.66 -33.66
N SER A 6 -6.75 0.11 -32.61
CA SER A 6 -7.27 -0.42 -31.35
C SER A 6 -6.30 -1.20 -30.45
N ALA A 7 -5.37 -0.47 -29.85
CA ALA A 7 -4.97 -0.74 -28.47
C ALA A 7 -5.27 0.49 -27.62
N ARG A 8 -6.53 0.94 -27.62
CA ARG A 8 -7.07 1.68 -26.48
C ARG A 8 -7.15 0.68 -25.33
N VAL A 9 -6.01 0.48 -24.66
CA VAL A 9 -5.92 -0.29 -23.43
C VAL A 9 -6.99 0.26 -22.50
N SER A 10 -7.98 -0.60 -22.29
CA SER A 10 -9.21 -0.31 -21.59
C SER A 10 -8.95 0.41 -20.27
N ALA A 11 -9.28 1.69 -20.23
CA ALA A 11 -9.58 2.45 -19.01
C ALA A 11 -10.87 1.94 -18.34
N ARG A 12 -11.08 0.62 -18.27
CA ARG A 12 -12.27 -0.05 -17.77
C ARG A 12 -11.84 -1.19 -16.86
N GLN A 13 -11.45 -0.82 -15.65
CA GLN A 13 -11.86 -1.45 -14.39
C GLN A 13 -11.12 -0.74 -13.25
N TYR A 14 -11.41 0.56 -13.08
CA TYR A 14 -11.06 1.24 -11.84
C TYR A 14 -12.02 0.74 -10.76
N ARG A 15 -11.77 -0.48 -10.25
CA ARG A 15 -12.50 -0.96 -9.09
C ARG A 15 -11.82 -0.40 -7.84
N PRO A 16 -12.49 0.47 -7.07
CA PRO A 16 -11.91 1.01 -5.84
C PRO A 16 -11.52 -0.12 -4.86
N GLU A 17 -12.25 -1.23 -4.89
CA GLU A 17 -11.94 -2.45 -4.13
C GLU A 17 -10.58 -3.05 -4.52
N SER A 18 -10.25 -3.15 -5.81
CA SER A 18 -8.95 -3.65 -6.27
C SER A 18 -7.80 -2.77 -5.80
N LYS A 19 -8.00 -1.44 -5.79
CA LYS A 19 -6.98 -0.49 -5.30
C LYS A 19 -6.75 -0.57 -3.79
N LEU A 20 -7.80 -0.86 -3.02
CA LEU A 20 -7.67 -1.09 -1.59
C LEU A 20 -6.89 -2.37 -1.31
N GLU A 21 -7.10 -3.44 -2.07
CA GLU A 21 -6.32 -4.67 -1.96
C GLU A 21 -4.84 -4.46 -2.38
N ASP A 22 -4.59 -3.66 -3.42
CA ASP A 22 -3.23 -3.28 -3.83
C ASP A 22 -2.50 -2.46 -2.74
N LEU A 23 -3.22 -1.52 -2.12
CA LEU A 23 -2.73 -0.75 -0.99
C LEU A 23 -2.47 -1.65 0.23
N ALA A 24 -3.40 -2.54 0.58
CA ALA A 24 -3.22 -3.50 1.66
C ALA A 24 -1.98 -4.39 1.44
N THR A 25 -1.77 -4.84 0.20
CA THR A 25 -0.58 -5.61 -0.19
C THR A 25 0.70 -4.80 -0.02
N SER A 26 0.70 -3.53 -0.43
CA SER A 26 1.86 -2.64 -0.29
C SER A 26 2.20 -2.34 1.17
N LEU A 27 1.19 -2.05 1.99
CA LEU A 27 1.33 -1.85 3.43
C LEU A 27 1.81 -3.11 4.15
N ARG A 28 1.37 -4.29 3.70
CA ARG A 28 1.88 -5.57 4.21
C ARG A 28 3.36 -5.74 3.88
N ARG A 29 3.78 -5.44 2.64
CA ARG A 29 5.20 -5.51 2.26
C ARG A 29 6.04 -4.55 3.09
N LEU A 30 5.58 -3.32 3.25
CA LEU A 30 6.20 -2.32 4.11
C LEU A 30 6.36 -2.86 5.54
N ALA A 31 5.28 -3.31 6.17
CA ALA A 31 5.28 -3.79 7.55
C ALA A 31 6.17 -5.02 7.81
N ASN A 32 6.34 -5.90 6.82
CA ASN A 32 7.22 -7.06 6.90
C ASN A 32 8.66 -6.77 6.42
N HIS A 33 8.93 -5.55 5.94
CA HIS A 33 10.25 -5.19 5.45
C HIS A 33 11.25 -5.11 6.61
N ARG A 34 12.36 -5.84 6.53
CA ARG A 34 13.35 -5.97 7.62
C ARG A 34 14.00 -4.64 8.05
N GLY A 35 14.09 -3.69 7.14
CA GLY A 35 14.64 -2.35 7.39
C GLY A 35 13.60 -1.32 7.81
N LEU A 36 12.32 -1.73 7.95
CA LEU A 36 11.28 -0.81 8.37
C LEU A 36 11.42 -0.51 9.86
N VAL A 37 11.62 0.76 10.16
CA VAL A 37 11.50 1.28 11.52
C VAL A 37 10.23 2.10 11.59
N ARG A 38 9.21 1.60 12.31
CA ARG A 38 7.90 2.24 12.37
C ARG A 38 7.97 3.69 12.87
N SER A 39 8.82 3.99 13.84
CA SER A 39 8.99 5.36 14.35
C SER A 39 9.61 6.33 13.34
N GLU A 40 10.19 5.81 12.24
CA GLU A 40 10.84 6.61 11.20
C GLU A 40 10.01 6.70 9.92
N ILE A 41 8.79 6.16 9.90
CA ILE A 41 7.85 6.38 8.81
C ILE A 41 7.47 7.87 8.83
N ALA A 42 7.81 8.59 7.76
CA ALA A 42 7.58 10.03 7.67
C ALA A 42 6.08 10.37 7.58
N SER A 43 5.28 9.40 7.13
CA SER A 43 3.85 9.58 6.92
C SER A 43 3.01 9.24 8.16
N PRO A 44 2.40 10.24 8.82
CA PRO A 44 1.52 9.99 9.96
C PRO A 44 0.27 9.21 9.56
N MET A 45 -0.14 9.29 8.30
CA MET A 45 -1.32 8.58 7.80
C MET A 45 -1.03 7.09 7.59
N LEU A 46 0.13 6.74 7.03
CA LEU A 46 0.59 5.34 6.99
C LEU A 46 0.71 4.77 8.40
N LEU A 47 1.27 5.54 9.35
CA LEU A 47 1.40 5.10 10.74
C LEU A 47 0.08 4.76 11.43
N ARG A 48 -0.97 5.52 11.12
CA ARG A 48 -2.32 5.28 11.64
C ARG A 48 -2.97 4.04 11.02
N LEU A 49 -2.74 3.82 9.73
CA LEU A 49 -3.31 2.71 8.97
C LEU A 49 -2.61 1.38 9.24
N LEU A 50 -1.30 1.38 9.51
CA LEU A 50 -0.56 0.18 9.84
C LEU A 50 -1.01 -0.37 11.21
N PRO A 51 -1.52 -1.60 11.32
CA PRO A 51 -1.74 -2.25 12.61
C PRO A 51 -0.41 -2.40 13.37
N PRO A 52 -0.41 -2.41 14.71
CA PRO A 52 0.78 -2.77 15.47
C PRO A 52 1.25 -4.18 15.08
N VAL A 53 2.55 -4.37 14.92
CA VAL A 53 3.12 -5.68 14.53
C VAL A 53 2.98 -6.64 15.70
N ARG A 54 1.90 -7.44 15.70
CA ARG A 54 1.72 -8.54 16.64
C ARG A 54 2.44 -9.77 16.07
N ARG A 55 3.62 -10.09 16.60
CA ARG A 55 4.51 -11.17 16.09
C ARG A 55 3.86 -12.57 16.01
N ALA A 56 2.69 -12.79 16.62
CA ALA A 56 2.04 -14.09 16.69
C ALA A 56 0.84 -14.29 15.74
N GLU A 57 0.27 -13.23 15.14
CA GLU A 57 -1.03 -13.34 14.44
C GLU A 57 -1.06 -12.62 13.10
N GLN A 58 -0.43 -13.23 12.08
CA GLN A 58 -0.39 -12.70 10.72
C GLN A 58 -1.78 -12.61 10.07
N LYS A 59 -2.68 -13.56 10.38
CA LYS A 59 -4.08 -13.53 9.90
C LYS A 59 -4.88 -12.38 10.53
N SER A 60 -4.73 -12.16 11.83
CA SER A 60 -5.39 -11.04 12.53
C SER A 60 -4.85 -9.70 12.04
N TYR A 61 -3.54 -9.62 11.73
CA TYR A 61 -2.95 -8.41 11.15
C TYR A 61 -3.59 -8.01 9.82
N GLU A 62 -3.85 -8.97 8.93
CA GLU A 62 -4.44 -8.67 7.63
C GLU A 62 -5.90 -8.23 7.74
N ALA A 63 -6.67 -8.88 8.62
CA ALA A 63 -8.04 -8.47 8.92
C ALA A 63 -8.08 -7.06 9.54
N ASP A 64 -7.20 -6.77 10.51
CA ASP A 64 -7.08 -5.45 11.14
C ASP A 64 -6.69 -4.37 10.14
N LEU A 65 -5.77 -4.67 9.22
CA LEU A 65 -5.35 -3.74 8.18
C LEU A 65 -6.51 -3.42 7.23
N ARG A 66 -7.23 -4.45 6.74
CA ARG A 66 -8.42 -4.24 5.89
C ARG A 66 -9.49 -3.44 6.61
N GLN A 67 -9.76 -3.75 7.88
CA GLN A 67 -10.73 -3.00 8.68
C GLN A 67 -10.34 -1.54 8.82
N ARG A 68 -9.07 -1.23 9.11
CA ARG A 68 -8.56 0.15 9.19
C ARG A 68 -8.66 0.90 7.87
N LEU A 69 -8.38 0.24 6.75
CA LEU A 69 -8.51 0.83 5.42
C LEU A 69 -9.97 1.11 5.06
N ALA A 70 -10.88 0.20 5.41
CA ALA A 70 -12.32 0.37 5.22
C ALA A 70 -12.87 1.51 6.10
N ASP A 71 -12.49 1.54 7.38
CA ASP A 71 -12.88 2.58 8.34
C ASP A 71 -12.35 3.97 7.95
N ALA A 72 -11.16 4.02 7.32
CA ALA A 72 -10.56 5.25 6.84
C ALA A 72 -11.29 5.87 5.64
N LYS A 73 -12.25 5.16 5.01
CA LYS A 73 -13.08 5.64 3.89
C LYS A 73 -12.27 6.36 2.82
N LEU A 74 -11.16 5.73 2.40
CA LEU A 74 -10.21 6.33 1.49
C LEU A 74 -10.79 6.46 0.08
N ASP A 75 -10.69 7.66 -0.49
CA ASP A 75 -11.01 7.95 -1.88
C ASP A 75 -9.87 7.57 -2.82
N GLY A 76 -10.18 7.41 -4.12
CA GLY A 76 -9.23 6.96 -5.13
C GLY A 76 -7.90 7.73 -5.18
N PRO A 77 -7.90 9.07 -5.20
CA PRO A 77 -6.69 9.88 -5.12
C PRO A 77 -5.87 9.63 -3.86
N ARG A 78 -6.55 9.48 -2.72
CA ARG A 78 -5.91 9.24 -1.42
C ARG A 78 -5.28 7.85 -1.34
N ILE A 79 -5.90 6.84 -1.93
CA ILE A 79 -5.31 5.51 -2.09
C ILE A 79 -4.04 5.59 -2.94
N ALA A 80 -4.08 6.30 -4.08
CA ALA A 80 -2.91 6.45 -4.94
C ALA A 80 -1.76 7.18 -4.25
N TYR A 81 -2.06 8.23 -3.47
CA TYR A 81 -1.09 8.93 -2.66
C TYR A 81 -0.44 8.00 -1.62
N LEU A 82 -1.24 7.24 -0.87
CA LEU A 82 -0.74 6.30 0.12
C LEU A 82 0.09 5.16 -0.49
N MET A 83 -0.23 4.71 -1.71
CA MET A 83 0.59 3.72 -2.42
C MET A 83 1.96 4.28 -2.75
N ALA A 84 2.04 5.48 -3.35
CA ALA A 84 3.31 6.13 -3.67
C ALA A 84 4.17 6.39 -2.41
N ASP A 85 3.51 6.73 -1.32
CA ASP A 85 4.14 6.98 -0.03
C ASP A 85 4.67 5.67 0.60
N ALA A 86 3.88 4.59 0.54
CA ALA A 86 4.32 3.27 1.00
C ALA A 86 5.52 2.73 0.18
N GLU A 87 5.53 2.96 -1.15
CA GLU A 87 6.67 2.61 -2.01
C GLU A 87 7.93 3.39 -1.63
N ARG A 88 7.80 4.70 -1.35
CA ARG A 88 8.91 5.54 -0.88
C ARG A 88 9.47 5.02 0.44
N GLU A 89 8.61 4.69 1.40
CA GLU A 89 9.04 4.14 2.69
C GLU A 89 9.73 2.79 2.55
N ILE A 90 9.28 1.93 1.62
CA ILE A 90 9.97 0.68 1.28
C ILE A 90 11.37 0.99 0.71
N ALA A 91 11.50 1.95 -0.20
CA ALA A 91 12.79 2.33 -0.77
C ALA A 91 13.75 2.85 0.30
N VAL A 92 13.28 3.72 1.22
CA VAL A 92 14.07 4.21 2.35
C VAL A 92 14.50 3.06 3.26
N ALA A 93 13.58 2.18 3.62
CA ALA A 93 13.86 1.00 4.43
C ALA A 93 14.86 0.05 3.75
N HIS A 94 14.83 -0.04 2.41
CA HIS A 94 15.79 -0.81 1.63
C HIS A 94 17.18 -0.17 1.66
N THR A 95 17.29 1.14 1.45
CA THR A 95 18.57 1.88 1.56
C THR A 95 19.23 1.69 2.92
N ARG A 96 18.46 1.61 4.01
CA ARG A 96 18.99 1.34 5.36
C ARG A 96 19.62 -0.05 5.54
N LEU A 97 19.16 -1.05 4.77
CA LEU A 97 19.72 -2.41 4.83
C LEU A 97 20.93 -2.60 3.92
N SER A 98 21.01 -1.80 2.85
CA SER A 98 22.07 -1.87 1.84
C SER A 98 23.23 -0.89 2.12
N GLY A 99 23.07 -0.03 3.13
CA GLY A 99 24.05 0.96 3.56
C GLY A 99 24.90 0.51 4.74
#